data_AF-A0A7X3LY16-F1
#
_entry.id   AF-A0A7X3LY16-F1
#
_cell.length_a   1.000
_cell.length_b   1.000
_cell.length_c   1.000
_cell.angle_alpha   90.00
_cell.angle_beta   90.00
_cell.angle_gamma   90.00
#
_symmetry.space_group_name_H-M   'P 1'
#
loop_
_entity.id
_entity.type
_entity.pdbx_description
1 polymer ?
#
loop_
_entity_poly.entity_id
_entity_poly.type
_entity_poly.pdbx_seq_one_letter_code
_entity_poly.pdbx_strand_id
1 'polypeptide(L)'
;MRILEEKRAFRQNVRPSVAIALSRSGTGSHRLAIRADLIGRRLTPILRRTLNSPLPVWKRGFDIAVSLAAIMVLAPVLLMISALVAMDGGPVIYSCKRPGAMKRSFRMFKFRTMKMDGDRILEAYFAEHPDARAEYNKRFKLRDDPRIAGAGRFLRRYSLDELPQLFNVLRGDMSIVGPRPRGYNELTQACLFDGADFDAYFRVPPGMTGLWQVSGRSDTDYGIRIQLDAEYVRTIALKRDVAIVLRTIPALLSGRGAY
;
A
#
# COMPACT_ATOMS: atom_id res chain seq x y z
N MET A 1 -12.24 14.99 -26.92
CA MET A 1 -11.85 14.42 -28.22
C MET A 1 -10.48 13.73 -28.17
N ARG A 2 -9.42 14.37 -27.66
CA ARG A 2 -8.03 13.83 -27.62
C ARG A 2 -7.81 12.53 -26.82
N ILE A 3 -8.62 12.28 -25.77
CA ILE A 3 -8.52 11.09 -24.91
C ILE A 3 -9.11 9.82 -25.57
N LEU A 4 -10.01 9.98 -26.54
CA LEU A 4 -10.63 8.85 -27.25
C LEU A 4 -9.75 8.32 -28.39
N GLU A 5 -8.89 9.16 -28.97
CA GLU A 5 -7.92 8.75 -29.99
C GLU A 5 -6.72 7.99 -29.39
N GLU A 6 -6.21 8.40 -28.22
CA GLU A 6 -5.15 7.63 -27.51
C GLU A 6 -5.62 6.23 -27.09
N LYS A 7 -6.89 6.08 -26.70
CA LYS A 7 -7.49 4.77 -26.39
C LYS A 7 -7.67 3.87 -27.63
N ARG A 8 -7.82 4.44 -28.83
CA ARG A 8 -7.91 3.68 -30.09
C ARG A 8 -6.53 3.30 -30.63
N ALA A 9 -5.55 4.19 -30.55
CA ALA A 9 -4.17 3.92 -30.97
C ALA A 9 -3.50 2.83 -30.11
N PHE A 10 -3.80 2.76 -28.80
CA PHE A 10 -3.24 1.74 -27.91
C PHE A 10 -3.90 0.35 -28.09
N ARG A 11 -5.16 0.29 -28.53
CA ARG A 11 -5.86 -0.99 -28.79
C ARG A 11 -5.37 -1.70 -30.05
N GLN A 12 -4.81 -0.99 -31.02
CA GLN A 12 -4.39 -1.57 -32.30
C GLN A 12 -2.97 -2.18 -32.27
N ASN A 13 -2.15 -1.88 -31.25
CA ASN A 13 -0.75 -2.31 -31.19
C ASN A 13 -0.44 -3.45 -30.19
N VAL A 14 -1.45 -4.06 -29.56
CA VAL A 14 -1.24 -5.24 -28.70
C VAL A 14 -1.60 -6.51 -29.46
N ARG A 15 -0.67 -7.00 -30.28
CA ARG A 15 -0.71 -8.39 -30.76
C ARG A 15 -0.26 -9.31 -29.62
N PRO A 16 -0.96 -10.41 -29.31
CA PRO A 16 -0.48 -11.38 -28.35
C PRO A 16 0.59 -12.26 -29.01
N SER A 17 1.86 -11.97 -28.77
CA SER A 17 2.96 -12.88 -29.07
C SER A 17 3.33 -13.64 -27.80
N VAL A 18 2.54 -14.69 -27.48
CA VAL A 18 2.98 -15.75 -26.57
C VAL A 18 3.38 -16.94 -27.44
N ALA A 19 4.60 -16.88 -27.98
CA ALA A 19 5.31 -18.06 -28.45
C ALA A 19 6.28 -18.47 -27.34
N ILE A 20 5.82 -19.33 -26.43
CA ILE A 20 6.73 -20.00 -25.49
C ILE A 20 7.28 -21.22 -26.22
N ALA A 21 8.55 -21.12 -26.57
CA ALA A 21 9.36 -22.24 -27.01
C ALA A 21 9.48 -23.26 -25.87
N LEU A 22 8.88 -24.43 -26.06
CA LEU A 22 9.19 -25.65 -25.30
C LEU A 22 9.21 -26.83 -26.27
N SER A 23 10.40 -27.21 -26.73
CA SER A 23 10.77 -28.62 -26.90
C SER A 23 12.26 -28.76 -27.25
N ARG A 24 13.07 -29.04 -26.23
CA ARG A 24 14.15 -30.03 -26.36
C ARG A 24 13.88 -31.11 -25.32
N SER A 25 13.51 -32.28 -25.84
CA SER A 25 13.76 -33.63 -25.32
C SER A 25 13.76 -33.86 -23.80
N GLY A 26 12.91 -34.78 -23.33
CA GLY A 26 13.20 -35.58 -22.14
C GLY A 26 12.01 -35.80 -21.21
N THR A 27 11.29 -36.88 -21.48
CA THR A 27 10.32 -37.57 -20.62
C THR A 27 10.67 -37.53 -19.13
N GLY A 28 9.86 -36.84 -18.31
CA GLY A 28 10.00 -36.85 -16.84
C GLY A 28 9.01 -35.96 -16.05
N SER A 29 8.40 -34.95 -16.69
CA SER A 29 7.71 -33.88 -15.97
C SER A 29 6.22 -34.08 -15.69
N HIS A 30 5.59 -35.15 -16.21
CA HIS A 30 4.14 -35.34 -16.09
C HIS A 30 3.65 -35.75 -14.69
N ARG A 31 4.51 -36.33 -13.84
CA ARG A 31 4.11 -36.72 -12.46
C ARG A 31 4.15 -35.57 -11.44
N LEU A 32 4.92 -34.51 -11.70
CA LEU A 32 5.03 -33.34 -10.83
C LEU A 32 3.93 -32.30 -11.11
N ALA A 33 3.59 -32.09 -12.38
CA ALA A 33 2.51 -31.16 -12.76
C ALA A 33 1.13 -31.61 -12.26
N ILE A 34 0.86 -32.92 -12.26
CA ILE A 34 -0.41 -33.47 -11.76
C ILE A 34 -0.51 -33.33 -10.23
N ARG A 35 0.60 -33.44 -9.48
CA ARG A 35 0.61 -33.21 -8.02
C ARG A 35 0.41 -31.74 -7.64
N ALA A 36 0.95 -30.80 -8.40
CA ALA A 36 0.74 -29.37 -8.18
C ALA A 36 -0.74 -28.97 -8.44
N ASP A 37 -1.36 -29.53 -9.47
CA ASP A 37 -2.76 -29.24 -9.81
C ASP A 37 -3.75 -29.90 -8.82
N LEU A 38 -3.39 -31.05 -8.24
CA LEU A 38 -4.15 -31.71 -7.17
C LEU A 38 -4.11 -30.97 -5.82
N ILE A 39 -3.00 -30.29 -5.51
CA ILE A 39 -2.88 -29.44 -4.30
C ILE A 39 -3.68 -28.15 -4.47
N GLY A 40 -3.69 -27.56 -5.67
CA GLY A 40 -4.48 -26.36 -5.98
C GLY A 40 -6.01 -26.59 -5.96
N ARG A 41 -6.48 -27.78 -6.38
CA ARG A 41 -7.91 -28.07 -6.49
C ARG A 41 -8.60 -28.49 -5.18
N ARG A 42 -7.89 -29.12 -4.22
CA ARG A 42 -8.48 -29.58 -2.93
C ARG A 42 -8.63 -28.48 -1.88
N LEU A 43 -8.04 -27.32 -2.08
CA LEU A 43 -8.06 -26.20 -1.13
C LEU A 43 -9.31 -25.29 -1.28
N THR A 44 -10.16 -25.56 -2.25
CA THR A 44 -11.14 -24.59 -2.78
C THR A 44 -12.41 -24.33 -1.95
N PRO A 45 -12.98 -25.23 -1.13
CA PRO A 45 -14.19 -24.89 -0.36
C PRO A 45 -13.89 -24.16 0.95
N ILE A 46 -12.81 -24.54 1.66
CA ILE A 46 -12.44 -23.90 2.94
C ILE A 46 -11.93 -22.48 2.69
N LEU A 47 -11.02 -22.30 1.72
CA LEU A 47 -10.51 -20.97 1.37
C LEU A 47 -11.60 -20.05 0.82
N ARG A 48 -12.57 -20.57 0.05
CA ARG A 48 -13.71 -19.80 -0.46
C ARG A 48 -14.70 -19.43 0.64
N ARG A 49 -14.85 -20.26 1.68
CA ARG A 49 -15.69 -19.98 2.86
C ARG A 49 -15.06 -18.89 3.74
N THR A 50 -13.74 -18.93 3.94
CA THR A 50 -13.01 -17.89 4.69
C THR A 50 -13.07 -16.54 3.97
N LEU A 51 -12.95 -16.53 2.63
CA LEU A 51 -13.02 -15.29 1.85
C LEU A 51 -14.40 -14.61 1.94
N ASN A 52 -15.50 -15.36 2.04
CA ASN A 52 -16.88 -14.83 2.07
C ASN A 52 -17.40 -14.52 3.49
N SER A 53 -16.55 -14.59 4.52
CA SER A 53 -16.95 -14.28 5.88
C SER A 53 -17.03 -12.77 6.09
N PRO A 54 -18.07 -12.21 6.75
CA PRO A 54 -18.02 -10.84 7.22
C PRO A 54 -16.83 -10.67 8.18
N LEU A 55 -16.26 -9.47 8.22
CA LEU A 55 -15.15 -9.19 9.14
C LEU A 55 -15.56 -9.55 10.58
N PRO A 56 -14.66 -10.17 11.37
CA PRO A 56 -14.97 -10.50 12.74
C PRO A 56 -15.34 -9.25 13.55
N VAL A 57 -16.38 -9.32 14.37
CA VAL A 57 -16.84 -8.18 15.18
C VAL A 57 -15.73 -7.67 16.12
N TRP A 58 -14.91 -8.58 16.66
CA TRP A 58 -13.76 -8.23 17.51
C TRP A 58 -12.77 -7.31 16.80
N LYS A 59 -12.65 -7.40 15.47
CA LYS A 59 -11.68 -6.64 14.68
C LYS A 59 -11.87 -5.13 14.88
N ARG A 60 -13.13 -4.70 14.85
CA ARG A 60 -13.47 -3.29 15.04
C ARG A 60 -13.19 -2.81 16.45
N GLY A 61 -13.51 -3.61 17.47
CA GLY A 61 -13.20 -3.31 18.87
C GLY A 61 -11.69 -3.19 19.10
N PHE A 62 -10.91 -4.13 18.54
CA PHE A 62 -9.45 -4.08 18.57
C PHE A 62 -8.90 -2.81 17.91
N ASP A 63 -9.38 -2.45 16.73
CA ASP A 63 -8.93 -1.25 16.01
C ASP A 63 -9.18 0.04 16.79
N ILE A 64 -10.36 0.17 17.41
CA ILE A 64 -10.69 1.33 18.25
C ILE A 64 -9.81 1.36 19.50
N ALA A 65 -9.68 0.24 20.21
CA ALA A 65 -8.92 0.16 21.45
C ALA A 65 -7.44 0.50 21.23
N VAL A 66 -6.81 -0.10 20.22
CA VAL A 66 -5.40 0.14 19.90
C VAL A 66 -5.20 1.57 19.38
N SER A 67 -6.10 2.09 18.53
CA SER A 67 -5.99 3.46 18.04
C SER A 67 -6.12 4.50 19.16
N LEU A 68 -7.09 4.34 20.06
CA LEU A 68 -7.27 5.22 21.21
C LEU A 68 -6.06 5.18 22.16
N ALA A 69 -5.56 3.98 22.48
CA ALA A 69 -4.37 3.83 23.30
C ALA A 69 -3.15 4.51 22.65
N ALA A 70 -2.95 4.30 21.35
CA ALA A 70 -1.86 4.93 20.60
C ALA A 70 -2.00 6.46 20.57
N ILE A 71 -3.20 7.01 20.33
CA ILE A 71 -3.44 8.46 20.36
C ILE A 71 -3.14 9.02 21.76
N MET A 72 -3.57 8.36 22.83
CA MET A 72 -3.35 8.84 24.19
C MET A 72 -1.86 8.87 24.54
N VAL A 73 -1.12 7.80 24.23
CA VAL A 73 0.33 7.71 24.50
C VAL A 73 1.11 8.66 23.59
N LEU A 74 0.73 8.80 22.33
CA LEU A 74 1.43 9.62 21.34
C LEU A 74 0.91 11.06 21.25
N ALA A 75 -0.09 11.44 22.06
CA ALA A 75 -0.65 12.80 22.09
C ALA A 75 0.42 13.91 22.16
N PRO A 76 1.42 13.87 23.08
CA PRO A 76 2.44 14.91 23.11
C PRO A 76 3.28 14.96 21.82
N VAL A 77 3.58 13.79 21.23
CA VAL A 77 4.33 13.70 19.97
C VAL A 77 3.50 14.25 18.79
N LEU A 78 2.21 13.92 18.73
CA LEU A 78 1.29 14.44 17.71
C LEU A 78 1.20 15.97 17.78
N LEU A 79 1.09 16.55 18.97
CA LEU A 79 1.05 18.01 19.17
C LEU A 79 2.37 18.66 18.77
N MET A 80 3.51 18.09 19.19
CA MET A 80 4.84 18.59 18.82
C MET A 80 5.06 18.58 17.30
N ILE A 81 4.73 17.48 16.63
CA ILE A 81 4.82 17.39 15.16
C ILE A 81 3.86 18.39 14.50
N SER A 82 2.65 18.54 15.03
CA SER A 82 1.67 19.50 14.51
C SER A 82 2.20 20.93 14.56
N ALA A 83 2.81 21.32 15.67
CA ALA A 83 3.44 22.64 15.82
C ALA A 83 4.61 22.81 14.82
N LEU A 84 5.49 21.81 14.72
CA LEU A 84 6.63 21.85 13.79
C LEU A 84 6.18 22.02 12.33
N VAL A 85 5.16 21.29 11.90
CA VAL A 85 4.62 21.38 10.53
C VAL A 85 3.84 22.69 10.32
N ALA A 86 3.23 23.25 11.36
CA ALA A 86 2.55 24.54 11.29
C ALA A 86 3.53 25.71 11.08
N MET A 87 4.75 25.61 11.62
CA MET A 87 5.80 26.63 11.43
C MET A 87 6.23 26.76 9.96
N ASP A 88 6.13 25.69 9.17
CA ASP A 88 6.37 25.71 7.71
C ASP A 88 5.24 26.44 6.93
N GLY A 89 4.20 26.94 7.62
CA GLY A 89 3.08 27.73 7.07
C GLY A 89 2.06 26.91 6.27
N GLY A 90 0.76 27.11 6.48
CA GLY A 90 -0.30 26.35 5.79
C GLY A 90 -0.85 25.17 6.61
N PRO A 91 -1.62 24.25 5.99
CA PRO A 91 -2.33 23.20 6.72
C PRO A 91 -1.39 22.12 7.26
N VAL A 92 -1.56 21.77 8.54
CA VAL A 92 -0.80 20.71 9.22
C VAL A 92 -1.13 19.33 8.66
N ILE A 93 -2.42 19.08 8.40
CA ILE A 93 -2.90 17.80 7.89
C ILE A 93 -3.10 17.89 6.38
N TYR A 94 -2.43 16.99 5.67
CA TYR A 94 -2.67 16.69 4.28
C TYR A 94 -3.69 15.55 4.16
N SER A 95 -4.62 15.65 3.20
CA SER A 95 -5.57 14.58 2.90
C SER A 95 -5.50 14.18 1.43
N CYS A 96 -5.42 12.87 1.17
CA CYS A 96 -5.48 12.32 -0.18
C CYS A 96 -6.57 11.26 -0.30
N LYS A 97 -7.26 11.24 -1.44
CA LYS A 97 -8.27 10.20 -1.71
C LYS A 97 -7.57 8.88 -1.99
N ARG A 98 -8.01 7.82 -1.32
CA ARG A 98 -7.51 6.45 -1.51
C ARG A 98 -8.68 5.48 -1.65
N PRO A 99 -8.57 4.44 -2.49
CA PRO A 99 -9.49 3.33 -2.49
C PRO A 99 -9.40 2.57 -1.15
N GLY A 100 -10.55 2.38 -0.51
CA GLY A 100 -10.71 1.59 0.71
C GLY A 100 -11.62 0.38 0.48
N ALA A 101 -12.18 -0.16 1.55
CA ALA A 101 -13.03 -1.35 1.50
C ALA A 101 -14.21 -1.19 0.53
N MET A 102 -14.60 -2.29 -0.11
CA MET A 102 -15.68 -2.35 -1.10
C MET A 102 -15.50 -1.35 -2.24
N LYS A 103 -14.24 -1.03 -2.58
CA LYS A 103 -13.86 -0.06 -3.62
C LYS A 103 -14.38 1.37 -3.33
N ARG A 104 -14.83 1.64 -2.10
CA ARG A 104 -15.27 2.97 -1.66
C ARG A 104 -14.06 3.82 -1.32
N SER A 105 -14.06 5.05 -1.79
CA SER A 105 -12.91 5.94 -1.61
C SER A 105 -13.04 6.72 -0.31
N PHE A 106 -11.95 6.87 0.42
CA PHE A 106 -11.89 7.64 1.67
C PHE A 106 -10.76 8.67 1.63
N ARG A 107 -10.79 9.63 2.55
CA ARG A 107 -9.72 10.63 2.71
C ARG A 107 -8.72 10.12 3.73
N MET A 108 -7.56 9.69 3.27
CA MET A 108 -6.46 9.27 4.12
C MET A 108 -5.70 10.49 4.64
N PHE A 109 -5.56 10.61 5.96
CA PHE A 109 -4.88 11.73 6.61
C PHE A 109 -3.39 11.45 6.79
N LYS A 110 -2.58 12.49 6.65
CA LYS A 110 -1.15 12.49 6.95
C LYS A 110 -0.72 13.86 7.47
N PHE A 111 0.39 13.93 8.19
CA PHE A 111 1.05 15.22 8.35
C PHE A 111 1.60 15.67 7.01
N ARG A 112 1.47 16.96 6.75
CA ARG A 112 2.07 17.56 5.56
C ARG A 112 3.59 17.49 5.69
N THR A 113 4.21 16.84 4.72
CA THR A 113 5.68 16.71 4.63
C THR A 113 6.26 17.41 3.40
N MET A 114 5.39 18.00 2.58
CA MET A 114 5.76 18.68 1.34
C MET A 114 5.43 20.16 1.45
N LYS A 115 6.24 20.99 0.80
CA LYS A 115 6.00 22.43 0.63
C LYS A 115 4.71 22.65 -0.19
N MET A 116 4.05 23.79 0.04
CA MET A 116 2.77 24.11 -0.64
C MET A 116 2.92 24.24 -2.16
N ASP A 117 4.03 24.81 -2.63
CA ASP A 117 4.29 25.05 -4.05
C ASP A 117 4.99 23.84 -4.72
N GLY A 118 4.57 22.62 -4.37
CA GLY A 118 5.24 21.40 -4.79
C GLY A 118 5.40 21.25 -6.31
N ASP A 119 4.38 21.61 -7.08
CA ASP A 119 4.40 21.47 -8.54
C ASP A 119 5.39 22.46 -9.18
N ARG A 120 5.35 23.73 -8.76
CA ARG A 120 6.31 24.76 -9.21
C ARG A 120 7.76 24.39 -8.88
N ILE A 121 8.00 23.89 -7.67
CA ILE A 121 9.32 23.42 -7.23
C ILE A 121 9.79 22.25 -8.09
N LEU A 122 8.90 21.32 -8.41
CA LEU A 122 9.24 20.15 -9.21
C LEU A 122 9.55 20.50 -10.65
N GLU A 123 8.78 21.41 -11.25
CA GLU A 123 9.03 21.88 -12.62
C GLU A 123 10.36 22.61 -12.73
N ALA A 124 10.67 23.52 -11.79
CA ALA A 124 11.96 24.19 -11.71
C ALA A 124 13.11 23.17 -11.56
N TYR A 125 12.93 22.18 -10.67
CA TYR A 125 13.92 21.13 -10.47
C TYR A 125 14.16 20.28 -11.72
N PHE A 126 13.11 19.93 -12.46
CA PHE A 126 13.23 19.18 -13.71
C PHE A 126 13.85 19.98 -14.85
N ALA A 127 13.72 21.31 -14.84
CA ALA A 127 14.41 22.17 -15.80
C ALA A 127 15.93 22.14 -15.59
N GLU A 128 16.36 22.04 -14.33
CA GLU A 128 17.77 21.95 -13.95
C GLU A 128 18.33 20.52 -13.98
N HIS A 129 17.48 19.49 -13.79
CA HIS A 129 17.86 18.07 -13.67
C HIS A 129 16.99 17.17 -14.57
N PRO A 130 17.30 17.05 -15.88
CA PRO A 130 16.50 16.26 -16.83
C PRO A 130 16.49 14.74 -16.52
N ASP A 131 17.56 14.23 -15.93
CA ASP A 131 17.71 12.85 -15.47
C ASP A 131 16.74 12.51 -14.33
N ALA A 132 16.52 13.44 -13.40
CA ALA A 132 15.53 13.28 -12.34
C ALA A 132 14.10 13.16 -12.91
N ARG A 133 13.80 13.84 -14.02
CA ARG A 133 12.50 13.69 -14.69
C ARG A 133 12.30 12.28 -15.25
N ALA A 134 13.35 11.69 -15.83
CA ALA A 134 13.31 10.31 -16.30
C ALA A 134 13.11 9.31 -15.15
N GLU A 135 13.79 9.52 -14.01
CA GLU A 135 13.57 8.71 -12.81
C GLU A 135 12.11 8.82 -12.32
N TYR A 136 11.60 10.05 -12.19
CA TYR A 136 10.24 10.29 -11.71
C TYR A 136 9.19 9.63 -12.61
N ASN A 137 9.35 9.72 -13.93
CA ASN A 137 8.42 9.09 -14.87
C ASN A 137 8.41 7.56 -14.75
N LYS A 138 9.54 6.95 -14.37
CA LYS A 138 9.66 5.50 -14.22
C LYS A 138 9.12 5.00 -12.87
N ARG A 139 9.37 5.74 -11.79
CA ARG A 139 9.11 5.30 -10.41
C ARG A 139 7.97 6.02 -9.71
N PHE A 140 7.47 7.11 -10.30
CA PHE A 140 6.54 8.06 -9.68
C PHE A 140 7.06 8.64 -8.35
N LYS A 141 8.37 8.61 -8.15
CA LYS A 141 9.08 9.03 -6.94
C LYS A 141 10.49 9.50 -7.30
N LEU A 142 10.98 10.49 -6.56
CA LEU A 142 12.38 10.91 -6.56
C LEU A 142 13.03 10.45 -5.26
N ARG A 143 14.31 10.06 -5.32
CA ARG A 143 15.08 9.72 -4.12
C ARG A 143 15.31 10.95 -3.24
N ASP A 144 15.74 12.05 -3.85
CA ASP A 144 15.97 13.33 -3.20
C ASP A 144 14.95 14.35 -3.71
N ASP A 145 13.72 14.24 -3.20
CA ASP A 145 12.60 15.07 -3.66
C ASP A 145 12.68 16.50 -3.09
N PRO A 146 12.86 17.54 -3.94
CA PRO A 146 13.04 18.93 -3.52
C PRO A 146 11.79 19.53 -2.87
N ARG A 147 10.62 18.88 -3.06
CA ARG A 147 9.35 19.32 -2.50
C ARG A 147 9.24 19.01 -1.01
N ILE A 148 10.09 18.14 -0.46
CA ILE A 148 10.02 17.77 0.95
C ILE A 148 10.43 18.96 1.83
N ALA A 149 9.59 19.31 2.80
CA ALA A 149 9.85 20.36 3.78
C ALA A 149 10.94 19.92 4.79
N GLY A 150 11.52 20.86 5.54
CA GLY A 150 12.69 20.59 6.39
C GLY A 150 12.51 19.39 7.33
N ALA A 151 11.46 19.42 8.15
CA ALA A 151 11.09 18.32 9.03
C ALA A 151 10.52 17.10 8.28
N GLY A 152 10.06 17.27 7.04
CA GLY A 152 9.37 16.25 6.25
C GLY A 152 10.20 15.00 6.00
N ARG A 153 11.52 15.14 5.82
CA ARG A 153 12.43 13.98 5.66
C ARG A 153 12.45 13.10 6.91
N PHE A 154 12.57 13.72 8.09
CA PHE A 154 12.55 13.00 9.36
C PHE A 154 11.21 12.30 9.58
N LEU A 155 10.10 13.02 9.35
CA LEU A 155 8.76 12.47 9.50
C LEU A 155 8.53 11.25 8.61
N ARG A 156 8.95 11.30 7.34
CA ARG A 156 8.81 10.17 6.39
C ARG A 156 9.68 8.98 6.78
N ARG A 157 10.93 9.23 7.17
CA ARG A 157 11.91 8.18 7.52
C ARG A 157 11.38 7.26 8.63
N TYR A 158 10.78 7.85 9.65
CA TYR A 158 10.21 7.12 10.78
C TYR A 158 8.69 6.88 10.64
N SER A 159 8.12 7.19 9.47
CA SER A 159 6.68 7.10 9.16
C SER A 159 5.78 7.83 10.17
N LEU A 160 6.32 8.87 10.82
CA LEU A 160 5.59 9.73 11.75
C LEU A 160 4.54 10.58 11.01
N ASP A 161 4.72 10.80 9.70
CA ASP A 161 3.73 11.47 8.86
C ASP A 161 2.41 10.70 8.75
N GLU A 162 2.40 9.40 9.05
CA GLU A 162 1.22 8.55 8.94
C GLU A 162 0.41 8.46 10.23
N LEU A 163 0.89 9.02 11.34
CA LEU A 163 0.19 8.98 12.64
C LEU A 163 -1.24 9.55 12.60
N PRO A 164 -1.57 10.61 11.82
CA PRO A 164 -2.96 11.08 11.69
C PRO A 164 -3.94 10.03 11.14
N GLN A 165 -3.46 8.94 10.53
CA GLN A 165 -4.32 7.82 10.11
C GLN A 165 -4.99 7.11 11.28
N LEU A 166 -4.51 7.27 12.53
CA LEU A 166 -5.19 6.78 13.72
C LEU A 166 -6.64 7.32 13.81
N PHE A 167 -6.87 8.55 13.36
CA PHE A 167 -8.22 9.13 13.28
C PHE A 167 -9.06 8.50 12.15
N ASN A 168 -8.45 8.08 11.04
CA ASN A 168 -9.14 7.29 10.01
C ASN A 168 -9.57 5.93 10.55
N VAL A 169 -8.73 5.31 11.40
CA VAL A 169 -9.08 4.08 12.10
C VAL A 169 -10.27 4.34 13.03
N LEU A 170 -10.26 5.40 13.85
CA LEU A 170 -11.41 5.72 14.70
C LEU A 170 -12.70 5.98 13.90
N ARG A 171 -12.61 6.59 12.72
CA ARG A 171 -13.78 6.80 11.83
C ARG A 171 -14.29 5.52 11.18
N GLY A 172 -13.47 4.47 11.11
CA GLY A 172 -13.81 3.21 10.43
C GLY A 172 -13.46 3.19 8.94
N ASP A 173 -12.75 4.21 8.45
CA ASP A 173 -12.21 4.24 7.08
C ASP A 173 -11.06 3.24 6.91
N MET A 174 -10.30 3.03 7.99
CA MET A 174 -9.10 2.19 8.05
C MET A 174 -9.15 1.23 9.23
N SER A 175 -8.24 0.27 9.22
CA SER A 175 -7.95 -0.69 10.29
C SER A 175 -6.51 -0.46 10.79
N ILE A 176 -6.18 -0.90 12.02
CA ILE A 176 -4.79 -0.92 12.48
C ILE A 176 -3.98 -1.88 11.61
N VAL A 177 -4.50 -3.09 11.39
CA VAL A 177 -3.87 -4.14 10.58
C VAL A 177 -4.72 -4.44 9.35
N GLY A 178 -4.12 -4.35 8.16
CA GLY A 178 -4.81 -4.52 6.90
C GLY A 178 -3.88 -4.36 5.69
N PRO A 179 -4.42 -4.55 4.47
CA PRO A 179 -3.67 -4.26 3.26
C PRO A 179 -3.29 -2.78 3.17
N ARG A 180 -2.11 -2.46 2.63
CA ARG A 180 -1.66 -1.06 2.53
C ARG A 180 -2.59 -0.27 1.59
N PRO A 181 -3.07 0.93 1.95
CA PRO A 181 -3.84 1.78 1.04
C PRO A 181 -2.99 2.28 -0.15
N ARG A 182 -3.19 1.67 -1.32
CA ARG A 182 -2.51 2.03 -2.58
C ARG A 182 -3.20 3.19 -3.31
N GLY A 183 -2.44 3.91 -4.11
CA GLY A 183 -2.98 4.99 -4.96
C GLY A 183 -3.70 4.41 -6.18
N TYR A 184 -4.58 5.18 -6.84
CA TYR A 184 -5.26 4.70 -8.05
C TYR A 184 -4.29 4.26 -9.15
N ASN A 185 -3.24 5.03 -9.41
CA ASN A 185 -2.24 4.72 -10.43
C ASN A 185 -1.51 3.40 -10.12
N GLU A 186 -1.19 3.16 -8.85
CA GLU A 186 -0.55 1.93 -8.37
C GLU A 186 -1.52 0.74 -8.51
N LEU A 187 -2.80 0.93 -8.18
CA LEU A 187 -3.83 -0.10 -8.36
C LEU A 187 -4.08 -0.43 -9.82
N THR A 188 -3.99 0.53 -10.75
CA THR A 188 -4.06 0.23 -12.19
C THR A 188 -2.95 -0.71 -12.64
N GLN A 189 -1.74 -0.59 -12.08
CA GLN A 189 -0.67 -1.56 -12.29
C GLN A 189 -0.95 -2.88 -11.55
N ALA A 190 -1.56 -2.83 -10.37
CA ALA A 190 -1.98 -4.03 -9.62
C ALA A 190 -3.08 -4.84 -10.33
N CYS A 191 -3.96 -4.21 -11.11
CA CYS A 191 -4.99 -4.89 -11.90
C CYS A 191 -4.41 -5.83 -12.97
N LEU A 192 -3.10 -5.75 -13.23
CA LEU A 192 -2.40 -6.69 -14.12
C LEU A 192 -2.15 -8.06 -13.45
N PHE A 193 -2.41 -8.19 -12.14
CA PHE A 193 -2.27 -9.42 -11.36
C PHE A 193 -3.63 -10.11 -11.15
N ASP A 194 -3.61 -11.39 -10.76
CA ASP A 194 -4.78 -12.29 -10.63
C ASP A 194 -6.00 -11.63 -9.94
N GLY A 195 -7.17 -11.67 -10.59
CA GLY A 195 -8.38 -10.99 -10.16
C GLY A 195 -8.91 -11.42 -8.79
N ALA A 196 -8.62 -12.65 -8.35
CA ALA A 196 -9.06 -13.15 -7.05
C ALA A 196 -8.32 -12.47 -5.87
N ASP A 197 -7.01 -12.22 -6.01
CA ASP A 197 -6.22 -11.50 -5.02
C ASP A 197 -6.62 -10.02 -4.97
N PHE A 198 -6.88 -9.43 -6.13
CA PHE A 198 -7.33 -8.05 -6.24
C PHE A 198 -8.68 -7.83 -5.56
N ASP A 199 -9.64 -8.73 -5.72
CA ASP A 199 -10.93 -8.62 -5.03
C ASP A 199 -10.79 -8.86 -3.51
N ALA A 200 -9.89 -9.74 -3.08
CA ALA A 200 -9.60 -9.95 -1.65
C ALA A 200 -9.07 -8.67 -0.98
N TYR A 201 -8.20 -7.92 -1.66
CA TYR A 201 -7.66 -6.64 -1.18
C TYR A 201 -8.78 -5.64 -0.80
N PHE A 202 -9.88 -5.58 -1.54
CA PHE A 202 -11.01 -4.67 -1.26
C PHE A 202 -12.03 -5.21 -0.25
N ARG A 203 -11.90 -6.43 0.26
CA ARG A 203 -12.88 -6.98 1.20
C ARG A 203 -12.77 -6.41 2.60
N VAL A 204 -11.62 -5.86 2.96
CA VAL A 204 -11.33 -5.37 4.31
C VAL A 204 -10.88 -3.91 4.27
N PRO A 205 -11.09 -3.14 5.36
CA PRO A 205 -10.51 -1.81 5.48
C PRO A 205 -8.99 -1.87 5.31
N PRO A 206 -8.40 -0.92 4.58
CA PRO A 206 -6.95 -0.83 4.47
C PRO A 206 -6.33 -0.59 5.85
N GLY A 207 -5.13 -1.13 6.04
CA GLY A 207 -4.38 -1.08 7.28
C GLY A 207 -3.42 0.10 7.35
N MET A 208 -3.20 0.62 8.56
CA MET A 208 -2.03 1.44 8.86
C MET A 208 -0.74 0.60 8.76
N THR A 209 -0.77 -0.62 9.29
CA THR A 209 0.26 -1.64 9.11
C THR A 209 -0.35 -2.92 8.54
N GLY A 210 0.48 -3.88 8.17
CA GLY A 210 0.07 -5.05 7.44
C GLY A 210 1.20 -6.06 7.30
N LEU A 211 0.86 -7.26 6.84
CA LEU A 211 1.79 -8.37 6.77
C LEU A 211 3.04 -8.03 5.95
N TRP A 212 2.87 -7.52 4.73
CA TRP A 212 4.02 -7.19 3.88
C TRP A 212 4.86 -6.03 4.46
N GLN A 213 4.23 -5.09 5.18
CA GLN A 213 4.91 -3.97 5.84
C GLN A 213 5.88 -4.44 6.92
N VAL A 214 5.63 -5.60 7.53
CA VAL A 214 6.53 -6.21 8.52
C VAL A 214 7.39 -7.35 7.98
N SER A 215 7.14 -7.82 6.75
CA SER A 215 7.86 -8.95 6.12
C SER A 215 8.97 -8.54 5.14
N GLY A 216 9.35 -7.26 5.06
CA GLY A 216 10.44 -6.80 4.18
C GLY A 216 10.28 -5.37 3.62
N ARG A 217 9.14 -4.71 3.83
CA ARG A 217 8.85 -3.34 3.37
C ARG A 217 9.12 -3.13 1.87
N SER A 218 9.82 -2.06 1.50
CA SER A 218 9.97 -1.62 0.11
C SER A 218 11.02 -2.41 -0.68
N ASP A 219 11.71 -3.35 -0.03
CA ASP A 219 12.74 -4.20 -0.65
C ASP A 219 12.14 -5.49 -1.27
N THR A 220 10.88 -5.82 -0.99
CA THR A 220 10.19 -6.96 -1.61
C THR A 220 9.61 -6.61 -2.98
N ASP A 221 9.61 -7.57 -3.91
CA ASP A 221 8.96 -7.42 -5.22
C ASP A 221 7.47 -7.06 -5.09
N TYR A 222 6.97 -6.28 -6.04
CA TYR A 222 5.59 -5.77 -6.01
C TYR A 222 4.55 -6.89 -6.00
N GLY A 223 4.76 -7.97 -6.76
CA GLY A 223 3.85 -9.13 -6.79
C GLY A 223 3.79 -9.84 -5.44
N ILE A 224 4.94 -9.98 -4.77
CA ILE A 224 5.03 -10.59 -3.43
C ILE A 224 4.23 -9.76 -2.41
N ARG A 225 4.25 -8.43 -2.51
CA ARG A 225 3.45 -7.57 -1.61
C ARG A 225 1.95 -7.83 -1.76
N ILE A 226 1.46 -7.99 -2.99
CA ILE A 226 0.04 -8.30 -3.25
C ILE A 226 -0.31 -9.67 -2.66
N GLN A 227 0.55 -10.67 -2.83
CA GLN A 227 0.33 -12.00 -2.28
C GLN A 227 0.25 -11.98 -0.75
N LEU A 228 1.15 -11.24 -0.09
CA LEU A 228 1.14 -11.07 1.37
C LEU A 228 -0.10 -10.30 1.86
N ASP A 229 -0.54 -9.27 1.13
CA ASP A 229 -1.80 -8.57 1.40
C ASP A 229 -3.00 -9.55 1.33
N ALA A 230 -3.07 -10.36 0.27
CA ALA A 230 -4.13 -11.34 0.07
C ALA A 230 -4.07 -12.51 1.10
N GLU A 231 -2.87 -12.96 1.47
CA GLU A 231 -2.65 -13.95 2.52
C GLU A 231 -3.18 -13.44 3.87
N TYR A 232 -2.88 -12.19 4.22
CA TYR A 232 -3.42 -11.58 5.43
C TYR A 232 -4.95 -11.61 5.44
N VAL A 233 -5.59 -11.18 4.35
CA VAL A 233 -7.07 -11.18 4.23
C VAL A 233 -7.66 -12.58 4.43
N ARG A 234 -6.97 -13.63 3.95
CA ARG A 234 -7.39 -15.03 4.13
C ARG A 234 -7.19 -15.59 5.52
N THR A 235 -6.32 -14.97 6.33
CA THR A 235 -5.84 -15.53 7.61
C THR A 235 -6.00 -14.58 8.79
N ILE A 236 -6.98 -13.67 8.71
CA ILE A 236 -7.28 -12.70 9.77
C ILE A 236 -7.58 -13.43 11.08
N ALA A 237 -6.79 -13.11 12.11
CA ALA A 237 -6.92 -13.65 13.45
C ALA A 237 -6.31 -12.68 14.46
N LEU A 238 -6.92 -12.55 15.64
CA LEU A 238 -6.45 -11.62 16.67
C LEU A 238 -4.98 -11.81 17.03
N LYS A 239 -4.53 -13.06 17.19
CA LYS A 239 -3.12 -13.38 17.47
C LYS A 239 -2.19 -12.87 16.36
N ARG A 240 -2.62 -12.94 15.10
CA ARG A 240 -1.86 -12.48 13.94
C ARG A 240 -1.80 -10.95 13.90
N ASP A 241 -2.91 -10.27 14.16
CA ASP A 241 -2.97 -8.80 14.26
C ASP A 241 -2.02 -8.29 15.35
N VAL A 242 -2.08 -8.87 16.55
CA VAL A 242 -1.17 -8.54 17.65
C VAL A 242 0.28 -8.76 17.24
N ALA A 243 0.60 -9.89 16.61
CA ALA A 243 1.97 -10.16 16.13
C ALA A 243 2.44 -9.12 15.10
N ILE A 244 1.57 -8.69 14.17
CA ILE A 244 1.91 -7.67 13.17
C ILE A 244 2.12 -6.31 13.85
N VAL A 245 1.26 -5.91 14.80
CA VAL A 245 1.44 -4.66 15.56
C VAL A 245 2.78 -4.65 16.30
N LEU A 246 3.11 -5.73 17.01
CA LEU A 246 4.39 -5.84 17.73
C LEU A 246 5.60 -5.78 16.79
N ARG A 247 5.52 -6.42 15.62
CA ARG A 247 6.57 -6.35 14.59
C ARG A 247 6.68 -4.99 13.91
N THR A 248 5.64 -4.16 14.00
CA THR A 248 5.64 -2.81 13.40
C THR A 248 6.58 -1.87 14.17
N ILE A 249 6.67 -1.99 15.49
CA ILE A 249 7.52 -1.12 16.34
C ILE A 249 9.00 -1.13 15.88
N PRO A 250 9.71 -2.28 15.82
CA PRO A 250 11.10 -2.29 15.37
C PRO A 250 11.24 -1.87 13.89
N ALA A 251 10.25 -2.18 13.05
CA ALA A 251 10.26 -1.76 11.65
C ALA A 251 10.24 -0.24 11.51
N LEU A 252 9.43 0.46 12.32
CA LEU A 252 9.37 1.92 12.37
C LEU A 252 10.66 2.54 12.92
N LEU A 253 11.19 2.01 14.02
CA LEU A 253 12.41 2.52 14.65
C LEU A 253 13.66 2.34 13.78
N SER A 254 13.70 1.28 12.96
CA SER A 254 14.85 1.01 12.08
C SER A 254 15.00 2.01 10.93
N GLY A 255 13.91 2.67 10.51
CA GLY A 255 13.86 3.56 9.34
C GLY A 255 14.19 2.90 8.00
N ARG A 256 14.43 1.58 7.94
CA ARG A 256 14.78 0.86 6.71
C ARG A 256 13.57 0.75 5.78
N GLY A 257 13.80 0.91 4.47
CA GLY A 257 12.77 0.80 3.44
C GLY A 257 11.76 1.96 3.37
N ALA A 258 11.95 3.04 4.12
CA ALA A 258 11.12 4.25 4.09
C ALA A 258 11.78 5.33 3.22
N TYR A 259 11.31 5.46 1.98
CA TYR A 259 11.71 6.48 1.01
C TYR A 259 10.52 6.97 0.16
#